data_AF-N1Q4T0-F1
#
_entry.id   AF-N1Q4T0-F1
#
_cell.length_a   1.000
_cell.length_b   1.000
_cell.length_c   1.000
_cell.angle_alpha   90.00
_cell.angle_beta   90.00
_cell.angle_gamma   90.00
#
_symmetry.space_group_name_H-M   'P 1'
#
loop_
_entity.id
_entity.type
_entity.pdbx_description
1 polymer ?
#
loop_
_entity_poly.entity_id
_entity_poly.type
_entity_poly.pdbx_seq_one_letter_code
_entity_poly.pdbx_strand_id
1 'polypeptide(L)'
;MSLLKLPNELLDHISSYLDWDCTKQLYPVKDDLISASVTCRRLRAALIPSIFKEVNLRLRWVGGELAEPSLYKLRVQSPRLMKHIRCVTVSTEREECAHCAQKDHCRPFVPPHDQQDWLLTKDEEQSHLGMEHRARVDTLARSLTADVKLLDGRVDISAERIISAARATKLGCPKLDCLTIVMLCIPPNTQSIILNCALVGRPHQGTDGFCMKLLATCMDVLAEKLQEVTLVSMTYYNRSRRQIANNASAMQADEHLPASLLSRSNIQRLILAFRENNQFSASSPALSHQAYKRWQTAPIRELDLRYMRADMNEVLKLTEDFPALETIRIRDCVLFLTRHSPNRQELERHIWLQLAIELRRQIPNGRIELSNLCRPWSHDQLTESAVRWIVQEAIPKGAIIDADREQRLTDDFLSFSFLWTAEEEERGAQALGANELWASLSDEAMTRRWR
;
A
#
# COMPACT_ATOMS: atom_id res chain seq x y z
N MET A 1 8.28 40.09 5.04
CA MET A 1 7.05 40.11 4.21
C MET A 1 6.04 39.14 4.78
N SER A 2 4.73 39.45 4.76
CA SER A 2 3.71 38.53 5.28
C SER A 2 3.48 37.38 4.30
N LEU A 3 3.61 36.13 4.75
CA LEU A 3 3.26 34.90 4.00
C LEU A 3 1.84 34.95 3.41
N LEU A 4 0.95 35.77 3.99
CA LEU A 4 -0.43 35.98 3.54
C LEU A 4 -0.54 36.73 2.22
N LYS A 5 0.55 37.27 1.68
CA LYS A 5 0.59 37.95 0.38
C LYS A 5 1.07 37.06 -0.77
N LEU A 6 1.45 35.80 -0.50
CA LEU A 6 1.89 34.89 -1.55
C LEU A 6 0.74 34.56 -2.52
N PRO A 7 1.00 34.44 -3.83
CA PRO A 7 0.07 33.85 -4.80
C PRO A 7 -0.33 32.42 -4.40
N ASN A 8 -1.50 31.97 -4.87
CA ASN A 8 -2.02 30.66 -4.50
C ASN A 8 -1.14 29.53 -5.07
N GLU A 9 -0.52 29.74 -6.23
CA GLU A 9 0.39 28.79 -6.87
C GLU A 9 1.62 28.49 -5.99
N LEU A 10 2.15 29.51 -5.30
CA LEU A 10 3.26 29.32 -4.36
C LEU A 10 2.80 28.63 -3.07
N LEU A 11 1.58 28.89 -2.62
CA LEU A 11 1.00 28.18 -1.47
C LEU A 11 0.75 26.71 -1.80
N ASP A 12 0.32 26.40 -3.02
CA ASP A 12 0.14 25.04 -3.50
C ASP A 12 1.50 24.32 -3.54
N HIS A 13 2.54 24.97 -4.06
CA HIS A 13 3.90 24.43 -4.09
C HIS A 13 4.46 24.19 -2.68
N ILE A 14 4.27 25.14 -1.76
CA ILE A 14 4.64 24.95 -0.34
C ILE A 14 3.87 23.79 0.28
N SER A 15 2.57 23.70 0.01
CA SER A 15 1.74 22.62 0.55
C SER A 15 2.19 21.26 0.06
N SER A 16 2.72 21.15 -1.17
CA SER A 16 3.26 19.89 -1.70
C SER A 16 4.48 19.37 -0.92
N TYR A 17 5.27 20.25 -0.29
CA TYR A 17 6.37 19.85 0.58
C TYR A 17 5.93 19.45 1.99
N LEU A 18 4.77 19.95 2.42
CA LEU A 18 4.13 19.60 3.69
C LEU A 18 3.15 18.41 3.53
N ASP A 19 2.86 18.03 2.30
CA ASP A 19 1.94 16.95 1.98
C ASP A 19 2.56 15.61 2.30
N TRP A 20 1.69 14.63 2.51
CA TRP A 20 2.11 13.28 2.79
C TRP A 20 2.90 12.70 1.60
N ASP A 21 4.13 12.27 1.89
CA ASP A 21 4.96 11.55 0.94
C ASP A 21 4.72 10.04 1.09
N CYS A 22 3.91 9.48 0.19
CA CYS A 22 3.63 8.05 0.15
C CYS A 22 4.87 7.21 -0.14
N THR A 23 6.00 7.81 -0.56
CA THR A 23 7.27 7.10 -0.68
C THR A 23 7.95 6.90 0.67
N LYS A 24 7.73 7.79 1.64
CA LYS A 24 8.39 7.75 2.95
C LYS A 24 7.52 7.14 4.04
N GLN A 25 6.22 7.40 4.02
CA GLN A 25 5.30 6.98 5.06
C GLN A 25 4.17 6.12 4.47
N LEU A 26 3.74 5.10 5.21
CA LEU A 26 2.66 4.22 4.77
C LEU A 26 1.28 4.86 4.94
N TYR A 27 1.12 5.68 5.97
CA TYR A 27 -0.15 6.33 6.29
C TYR A 27 -0.02 7.84 6.13
N PRO A 28 -1.09 8.51 5.64
CA PRO A 28 -1.08 9.96 5.54
C PRO A 28 -1.07 10.61 6.93
N VAL A 29 0.04 11.29 7.24
CA VAL A 29 0.17 12.20 8.40
C VAL A 29 0.17 13.63 7.87
N LYS A 30 -0.68 14.48 8.43
CA LYS A 30 -0.95 15.84 7.90
C LYS A 30 -0.96 16.91 8.98
N ASP A 31 -0.24 16.70 10.07
CA ASP A 31 -0.29 17.56 11.25
C ASP A 31 0.10 19.01 10.90
N ASP A 32 1.11 19.18 10.04
CA ASP A 32 1.57 20.49 9.57
C ASP A 32 0.54 21.19 8.67
N LEU A 33 -0.08 20.46 7.73
CA LEU A 33 -1.13 21.00 6.86
C LEU A 33 -2.37 21.41 7.66
N ILE A 34 -2.78 20.58 8.61
CA ILE A 34 -3.91 20.88 9.49
C ILE A 34 -3.58 22.12 10.33
N SER A 35 -2.42 22.16 10.96
CA SER A 35 -1.98 23.29 11.78
C SER A 35 -1.94 24.59 10.96
N ALA A 36 -1.38 24.56 9.75
CA ALA A 36 -1.34 25.70 8.85
C ALA A 36 -2.75 26.17 8.42
N SER A 37 -3.70 25.24 8.25
CA SER A 37 -5.08 25.57 7.86
C SER A 37 -5.90 26.26 8.95
N VAL A 38 -5.51 26.09 10.22
CA VAL A 38 -6.19 26.73 11.36
C VAL A 38 -5.74 28.19 11.50
N THR A 39 -4.52 28.52 11.05
CA THR A 39 -3.90 29.85 11.18
C THR A 39 -4.70 30.99 10.54
N CYS A 40 -5.22 30.82 9.32
CA CYS A 40 -6.05 31.85 8.69
C CYS A 40 -6.99 31.30 7.60
N ARG A 41 -8.04 32.07 7.25
CA ARG A 41 -9.04 31.68 6.23
C ARG A 41 -8.45 31.47 4.84
N ARG A 42 -7.44 32.27 4.45
CA ARG A 42 -6.82 32.17 3.12
C ARG A 42 -6.02 30.88 2.98
N LEU A 43 -5.18 30.56 3.97
CA LEU A 43 -4.44 29.29 4.00
C LEU A 43 -5.40 28.11 4.06
N ARG A 44 -6.46 28.20 4.87
CA ARG A 44 -7.51 27.16 4.89
C ARG A 44 -8.07 26.89 3.50
N ALA A 45 -8.46 27.94 2.77
CA ALA A 45 -9.02 27.80 1.43
C ALA A 45 -8.03 27.16 0.43
N ALA A 46 -6.75 27.54 0.51
CA ALA A 46 -5.70 26.98 -0.35
C ALA A 46 -5.34 25.54 0.02
N LEU A 47 -5.36 25.16 1.29
CA LEU A 47 -4.92 23.85 1.78
C LEU A 47 -6.02 22.79 1.79
N ILE A 48 -7.31 23.16 1.64
CA ILE A 48 -8.43 22.20 1.59
C ILE A 48 -8.18 21.05 0.60
N PRO A 49 -7.76 21.30 -0.66
CA PRO A 49 -7.48 20.21 -1.60
C PRO A 49 -6.46 19.22 -1.05
N SER A 50 -5.32 19.69 -0.53
CA SER A 50 -4.25 18.84 0.02
C SER A 50 -4.69 18.11 1.29
N ILE A 51 -5.44 18.76 2.19
CA ILE A 51 -5.97 18.12 3.40
C ILE A 51 -6.93 16.97 3.08
N PHE A 52 -7.83 17.16 2.11
CA PHE A 52 -8.82 16.16 1.74
C PHE A 52 -8.38 15.21 0.62
N LYS A 53 -7.17 15.38 0.07
CA LYS A 53 -6.60 14.51 -0.96
C LYS A 53 -6.48 13.07 -0.50
N GLU A 54 -6.15 12.86 0.77
CA GLU A 54 -6.03 11.55 1.39
C GLU A 54 -6.89 11.52 2.65
N VAL A 55 -7.77 10.52 2.74
CA VAL A 55 -8.75 10.41 3.82
C VAL A 55 -8.80 9.00 4.38
N ASN A 56 -9.28 8.89 5.62
CA ASN A 56 -9.44 7.61 6.29
C ASN A 56 -10.92 7.21 6.40
N LEU A 57 -11.25 6.05 5.80
CA LEU A 57 -12.51 5.35 5.95
C LEU A 57 -12.41 4.35 7.10
N ARG A 58 -12.91 4.75 8.28
CA ARG A 58 -13.01 3.87 9.44
C ARG A 58 -14.32 3.08 9.40
N LEU A 59 -14.20 1.76 9.33
CA LEU A 59 -15.31 0.82 9.39
C LEU A 59 -15.30 0.13 10.77
N ARG A 60 -16.39 0.30 11.52
CA ARG A 60 -16.50 -0.21 12.90
C ARG A 60 -17.76 -1.04 13.03
N TRP A 61 -17.66 -2.22 13.63
CA TRP A 61 -18.83 -3.07 13.89
C TRP A 61 -19.17 -3.07 15.38
N VAL A 62 -20.43 -2.76 15.70
CA VAL A 62 -20.96 -2.75 17.08
C VAL A 62 -22.17 -3.68 17.11
N GLY A 63 -22.12 -4.73 17.94
CA GLY A 63 -23.22 -5.69 18.03
C GLY A 63 -23.50 -6.48 16.74
N GLY A 64 -22.52 -6.58 15.83
CA GLY A 64 -22.67 -7.24 14.53
C GLY A 64 -23.15 -6.31 13.40
N GLU A 65 -23.53 -5.08 13.73
CA GLU A 65 -23.94 -4.06 12.74
C GLU A 65 -22.79 -3.09 12.45
N LEU A 66 -22.69 -2.64 11.19
CA LEU A 66 -21.73 -1.60 10.82
C LEU A 66 -22.20 -0.25 11.36
N ALA A 67 -21.36 0.42 12.14
CA ALA A 67 -21.60 1.79 12.57
C ALA A 67 -21.37 2.77 11.42
N GLU A 68 -22.05 3.92 11.47
CA GLU A 68 -21.96 4.97 10.46
C GLU A 68 -20.50 5.39 10.18
N PRO A 69 -19.99 5.22 8.93
CA PRO A 69 -18.61 5.57 8.59
C PRO A 69 -18.35 7.07 8.67
N SER A 70 -17.12 7.45 9.05
CA SER A 70 -16.68 8.86 9.13
C SER A 70 -16.81 9.62 7.81
N LEU A 71 -16.47 8.98 6.68
CA LEU A 71 -16.56 9.60 5.35
C LEU A 71 -18.01 9.81 4.90
N TYR A 72 -18.95 8.97 5.36
CA TYR A 72 -20.36 9.18 5.06
C TYR A 72 -20.85 10.49 5.70
N LYS A 73 -20.46 10.78 6.94
CA LYS A 73 -20.77 12.07 7.60
C LYS A 73 -20.18 13.26 6.84
N LEU A 74 -18.93 13.14 6.38
CA LEU A 74 -18.27 14.18 5.57
C LEU A 74 -19.06 14.46 4.29
N ARG A 75 -19.50 13.40 3.61
CA ARG A 75 -20.31 13.53 2.40
C ARG A 75 -21.63 14.25 2.67
N VAL A 76 -22.37 13.85 3.71
CA VAL A 76 -23.66 14.46 4.05
C VAL A 76 -23.51 15.94 4.41
N GLN A 77 -22.46 16.29 5.16
CA GLN A 77 -22.27 17.66 5.65
C GLN A 77 -21.59 18.58 4.62
N SER A 78 -20.72 18.05 3.78
CA SER A 78 -19.87 18.84 2.88
C SER A 78 -19.48 18.04 1.63
N PRO A 79 -20.44 17.74 0.75
CA PRO A 79 -20.22 16.85 -0.40
C PRO A 79 -19.18 17.41 -1.39
N ARG A 80 -19.05 18.74 -1.47
CA ARG A 80 -18.05 19.43 -2.30
C ARG A 80 -16.60 19.05 -1.96
N LEU A 81 -16.33 18.50 -0.78
CA LEU A 81 -14.99 18.08 -0.37
C LEU A 81 -14.60 16.73 -1.00
N MET A 82 -15.57 15.91 -1.39
CA MET A 82 -15.33 14.58 -1.98
C MET A 82 -14.54 14.64 -3.29
N LYS A 83 -14.70 15.73 -4.06
CA LYS A 83 -13.97 15.94 -5.32
C LYS A 83 -12.45 16.05 -5.15
N HIS A 84 -11.97 16.31 -3.94
CA HIS A 84 -10.54 16.44 -3.65
C HIS A 84 -9.88 15.10 -3.30
N ILE A 85 -10.66 14.11 -2.86
CA ILE A 85 -10.15 12.79 -2.45
C ILE A 85 -9.51 12.08 -3.65
N ARG A 86 -8.31 11.53 -3.44
CA ARG A 86 -7.53 10.74 -4.39
C ARG A 86 -7.04 9.44 -3.78
N CYS A 87 -6.80 9.41 -2.46
CA CYS A 87 -6.45 8.20 -1.73
C CYS A 87 -7.43 7.94 -0.59
N VAL A 88 -7.87 6.70 -0.45
CA VAL A 88 -8.72 6.26 0.67
C VAL A 88 -7.98 5.18 1.47
N THR A 89 -7.70 5.46 2.73
CA THR A 89 -7.21 4.48 3.70
C THR A 89 -8.38 3.81 4.39
N VAL A 90 -8.57 2.52 4.18
CA VAL A 90 -9.58 1.69 4.83
C VAL A 90 -8.98 1.05 6.07
N SER A 91 -9.53 1.36 7.23
CA SER A 91 -9.21 0.69 8.49
C SER A 91 -10.45 0.06 9.10
N THR A 92 -10.34 -1.21 9.49
CA THR A 92 -11.39 -1.90 10.24
C THR A 92 -11.02 -1.94 11.71
N GLU A 93 -11.98 -1.63 12.57
CA GLU A 93 -11.85 -1.80 14.02
C GLU A 93 -12.97 -2.73 14.48
N ARG A 94 -12.57 -3.79 15.19
CA ARG A 94 -13.52 -4.67 15.86
C ARG A 94 -13.46 -4.35 17.35
N GLU A 95 -14.46 -3.64 17.85
CA GLU A 95 -14.62 -3.52 19.29
C GLU A 95 -15.13 -4.88 19.81
N GLU A 96 -14.24 -5.75 20.28
CA GLU A 96 -14.62 -6.98 21.01
C GLU A 96 -15.10 -6.68 22.44
N CYS A 97 -15.20 -5.41 22.82
CA CYS A 97 -15.48 -5.02 24.18
C CYS A 97 -16.99 -4.98 24.46
N ALA A 98 -17.47 -6.03 25.13
CA ALA A 98 -18.71 -6.02 25.91
C ALA A 98 -18.73 -4.94 27.02
N HIS A 99 -17.67 -4.14 27.19
CA HIS A 99 -17.45 -3.20 28.30
C HIS A 99 -17.15 -1.75 27.88
N CYS A 100 -17.23 -1.39 26.58
CA CYS A 100 -17.21 0.02 26.20
C CYS A 100 -18.55 0.66 26.59
N ALA A 101 -18.57 1.37 27.72
CA ALA A 101 -19.71 2.10 28.26
C ALA A 101 -20.16 3.32 27.42
N GLN A 102 -19.81 3.38 26.13
CA GLN A 102 -20.21 4.43 25.19
C GLN A 102 -21.13 3.89 24.07
N LYS A 103 -22.11 3.05 24.43
CA LYS A 103 -23.15 2.61 23.49
C LYS A 103 -23.98 3.77 22.91
N ASP A 104 -24.01 4.94 23.56
CA ASP A 104 -24.92 6.04 23.20
C ASP A 104 -24.51 6.88 21.98
N HIS A 105 -23.36 6.61 21.34
CA HIS A 105 -22.87 7.46 20.23
C HIS A 105 -22.62 6.74 18.89
N CYS A 106 -22.81 5.42 18.82
CA CYS A 106 -22.63 4.66 17.59
C CYS A 106 -23.98 4.39 16.93
N ARG A 107 -24.37 5.27 15.99
CA ARG A 107 -25.54 5.04 15.14
C ARG A 107 -25.25 3.93 14.13
N PRO A 108 -26.16 2.96 13.94
CA PRO A 108 -26.01 1.96 12.90
C PRO A 108 -26.03 2.62 11.52
N PHE A 109 -25.27 2.08 10.58
CA PHE A 109 -25.18 2.58 9.23
C PHE A 109 -26.46 2.25 8.45
N VAL A 110 -27.30 3.28 8.29
CA VAL A 110 -28.50 3.22 7.47
C VAL A 110 -28.26 4.11 6.25
N PRO A 111 -28.21 3.53 5.03
CA PRO A 111 -28.12 4.28 3.79
C PRO A 111 -29.30 5.24 3.68
N PRO A 112 -29.11 6.40 3.03
CA PRO A 112 -30.15 7.40 2.93
C PRO A 112 -31.35 6.86 2.16
N HIS A 113 -32.56 7.20 2.63
CA HIS A 113 -33.80 6.83 1.93
C HIS A 113 -33.96 7.57 0.60
N ASP A 114 -33.38 8.76 0.48
CA ASP A 114 -33.38 9.54 -0.75
C ASP A 114 -32.27 9.05 -1.69
N GLN A 115 -32.68 8.50 -2.84
CA GLN A 115 -31.81 7.80 -3.78
C GLN A 115 -31.01 8.77 -4.68
N GLN A 116 -31.39 10.05 -4.71
CA GLN A 116 -30.76 11.06 -5.58
C GLN A 116 -29.33 11.43 -5.15
N ASP A 117 -28.94 11.15 -3.90
CA ASP A 117 -27.65 11.59 -3.35
C ASP A 117 -26.62 10.45 -3.17
N TRP A 118 -26.87 9.26 -3.71
CA TRP A 118 -26.07 8.06 -3.41
C TRP A 118 -24.72 7.99 -4.11
N LEU A 119 -24.55 8.64 -5.27
CA LEU A 119 -23.32 8.50 -6.06
C LEU A 119 -22.54 9.79 -6.27
N LEU A 120 -23.23 10.90 -6.54
CA LEU A 120 -22.55 12.11 -7.00
C LEU A 120 -23.29 13.35 -6.53
N THR A 121 -22.60 14.49 -6.50
CA THR A 121 -23.30 15.78 -6.48
C THR A 121 -23.96 16.03 -7.82
N LYS A 122 -25.05 16.82 -7.88
CA LYS A 122 -25.75 17.15 -9.14
C LYS A 122 -24.82 17.65 -10.26
N ASP A 123 -23.73 18.32 -9.89
CA ASP A 123 -22.70 18.83 -10.82
C ASP A 123 -21.82 17.70 -11.41
N GLU A 124 -21.63 16.60 -10.68
CA GLU A 124 -20.81 15.46 -11.08
C GLU A 124 -21.61 14.42 -11.87
N GLU A 125 -22.93 14.29 -11.62
CA GLU A 125 -23.82 13.38 -12.34
C GLU A 125 -23.89 13.65 -13.85
N GLN A 126 -23.76 14.92 -14.26
CA GLN A 126 -23.77 15.33 -15.66
C GLN A 126 -22.42 15.18 -16.35
N SER A 127 -21.36 14.87 -15.60
CA SER A 127 -20.05 14.61 -16.19
C SER A 127 -20.02 13.22 -16.84
N HIS A 128 -19.28 13.07 -17.94
CA HIS A 128 -19.06 11.78 -18.59
C HIS A 128 -18.57 10.71 -17.59
N LEU A 129 -17.65 11.11 -16.71
CA LEU A 129 -17.11 10.27 -15.65
C LEU A 129 -18.20 9.79 -14.68
N GLY A 130 -19.13 10.68 -14.33
CA GLY A 130 -20.23 10.37 -13.44
C GLY A 130 -21.19 9.34 -14.04
N MET A 131 -21.52 9.50 -15.32
CA MET A 131 -22.38 8.56 -16.04
C MET A 131 -21.75 7.16 -16.18
N GLU A 132 -20.46 7.08 -16.49
CA GLU A 132 -19.75 5.79 -16.57
C GLU A 132 -19.69 5.09 -15.21
N HIS A 133 -19.36 5.84 -14.16
CA HIS A 133 -19.32 5.32 -12.80
C HIS A 133 -20.69 4.80 -12.36
N ARG A 134 -21.75 5.56 -12.66
CA ARG A 134 -23.14 5.16 -12.42
C ARG A 134 -23.48 3.85 -13.14
N ALA A 135 -23.19 3.76 -14.43
CA ALA A 135 -23.47 2.58 -15.24
C ALA A 135 -22.75 1.32 -14.70
N ARG A 136 -21.51 1.46 -14.22
CA ARG A 136 -20.75 0.36 -13.60
C ARG A 136 -21.40 -0.09 -12.30
N VAL A 137 -21.78 0.84 -11.45
CA VAL A 137 -22.44 0.55 -10.17
C VAL A 137 -23.78 -0.16 -10.39
N ASP A 138 -24.60 0.32 -11.32
CA ASP A 138 -25.88 -0.32 -11.66
C ASP A 138 -25.68 -1.72 -12.26
N THR A 139 -24.64 -1.92 -13.07
CA THR A 139 -24.29 -3.23 -13.63
C THR A 139 -23.80 -4.20 -12.55
N LEU A 140 -22.94 -3.73 -11.64
CA LEU A 140 -22.44 -4.53 -10.54
C LEU A 140 -23.57 -4.91 -9.58
N ALA A 141 -24.42 -3.95 -9.17
CA ALA A 141 -25.58 -4.23 -8.32
C ALA A 141 -26.47 -5.33 -8.91
N ARG A 142 -26.79 -5.26 -10.20
CA ARG A 142 -27.59 -6.28 -10.91
C ARG A 142 -26.91 -7.65 -10.87
N SER A 143 -25.62 -7.72 -11.18
CA SER A 143 -24.86 -8.98 -11.14
C SER A 143 -24.82 -9.61 -9.75
N LEU A 144 -24.72 -8.79 -8.69
CA LEU A 144 -24.69 -9.25 -7.29
C LEU A 144 -26.04 -9.79 -6.82
N THR A 145 -27.12 -9.40 -7.49
CA THR A 145 -28.48 -9.88 -7.21
C THR A 145 -29.00 -10.88 -8.23
N ALA A 146 -28.28 -11.18 -9.31
CA ALA A 146 -28.77 -12.14 -10.32
C ALA A 146 -29.04 -13.54 -9.74
N ASP A 147 -28.28 -13.93 -8.71
CA ASP A 147 -28.44 -15.20 -7.99
C ASP A 147 -29.61 -15.19 -7.00
N VAL A 148 -30.05 -14.00 -6.59
CA VAL A 148 -31.13 -13.82 -5.64
C VAL A 148 -32.34 -13.37 -6.45
N LYS A 149 -33.35 -14.23 -6.64
CA LYS A 149 -34.58 -13.98 -7.43
C LYS A 149 -35.43 -12.78 -6.91
N LEU A 150 -34.84 -11.60 -6.77
CA LEU A 150 -35.36 -10.36 -6.21
C LEU A 150 -35.90 -9.44 -7.32
N LEU A 151 -35.43 -9.63 -8.56
CA LEU A 151 -35.73 -8.75 -9.68
C LEU A 151 -36.36 -9.58 -10.80
N ASP A 152 -37.68 -9.75 -10.77
CA ASP A 152 -38.44 -10.34 -11.88
C ASP A 152 -38.26 -9.48 -13.14
N GLY A 153 -37.26 -9.81 -13.96
CA GLY A 153 -37.13 -9.39 -15.36
C GLY A 153 -36.97 -7.89 -15.65
N ARG A 154 -36.79 -7.02 -14.64
CA ARG A 154 -36.66 -5.56 -14.86
C ARG A 154 -35.21 -5.15 -15.06
N VAL A 155 -34.86 -4.75 -16.28
CA VAL A 155 -33.49 -4.45 -16.73
C VAL A 155 -32.98 -3.07 -16.27
N ASP A 156 -33.90 -2.14 -15.94
CA ASP A 156 -33.61 -0.71 -15.69
C ASP A 156 -33.70 -0.28 -14.22
N ILE A 157 -33.41 -1.18 -13.28
CA ILE A 157 -33.46 -0.85 -11.85
C ILE A 157 -32.09 -0.31 -11.41
N SER A 158 -32.08 0.89 -10.81
CA SER A 158 -30.87 1.48 -10.26
C SER A 158 -30.33 0.72 -9.05
N ALA A 159 -29.02 0.82 -8.80
CA ALA A 159 -28.35 0.18 -7.68
C ALA A 159 -28.98 0.53 -6.32
N GLU A 160 -29.40 1.78 -6.10
CA GLU A 160 -30.03 2.19 -4.84
C GLU A 160 -31.34 1.44 -4.59
N ARG A 161 -32.14 1.24 -5.64
CA ARG A 161 -33.39 0.49 -5.56
C ARG A 161 -33.13 -0.99 -5.28
N ILE A 162 -32.11 -1.56 -5.93
CA ILE A 162 -31.69 -2.94 -5.69
C ILE A 162 -31.25 -3.12 -4.24
N ILE A 163 -30.38 -2.24 -3.74
CA ILE A 163 -29.87 -2.29 -2.36
C ILE A 163 -31.01 -2.08 -1.35
N SER A 164 -31.90 -1.13 -1.61
CA SER A 164 -33.08 -0.86 -0.75
C SER A 164 -34.01 -2.07 -0.68
N ALA A 165 -34.29 -2.74 -1.82
CA ALA A 165 -35.11 -3.93 -1.88
C ALA A 165 -34.47 -5.14 -1.19
N ALA A 166 -33.16 -5.34 -1.37
CA ALA A 166 -32.40 -6.40 -0.70
C ALA A 166 -32.40 -6.22 0.83
N ARG A 167 -32.28 -4.98 1.30
CA ARG A 167 -32.35 -4.67 2.74
C ARG A 167 -33.75 -4.87 3.33
N ALA A 168 -34.80 -4.45 2.60
CA ALA A 168 -36.19 -4.65 3.04
C ALA A 168 -36.54 -6.13 3.22
N THR A 169 -35.93 -7.00 2.41
CA THR A 169 -36.10 -8.46 2.48
C THR A 169 -35.14 -9.15 3.45
N LYS A 170 -34.31 -8.39 4.20
CA LYS A 170 -33.27 -8.88 5.12
C LYS A 170 -32.30 -9.88 4.47
N LEU A 171 -32.11 -9.78 3.16
CA LEU A 171 -31.12 -10.58 2.44
C LEU A 171 -29.73 -10.00 2.73
N GLY A 172 -29.06 -10.58 3.72
CA GLY A 172 -27.68 -10.22 4.07
C GLY A 172 -26.73 -10.58 2.93
N CYS A 173 -26.40 -9.61 2.08
CA CYS A 173 -25.39 -9.75 1.03
C CYS A 173 -24.22 -8.82 1.34
N PRO A 174 -23.11 -9.32 1.93
CA PRO A 174 -21.94 -8.50 2.25
C PRO A 174 -21.36 -7.76 1.04
N LYS A 175 -21.55 -8.29 -0.18
CA LYS A 175 -21.12 -7.64 -1.42
C LYS A 175 -21.97 -6.39 -1.73
N LEU A 176 -23.28 -6.41 -1.44
CA LEU A 176 -24.13 -5.22 -1.57
C LEU A 176 -23.81 -4.18 -0.50
N ASP A 177 -23.43 -4.60 0.71
CA ASP A 177 -22.96 -3.66 1.74
C ASP A 177 -21.63 -3.02 1.33
N CYS A 178 -20.69 -3.79 0.76
CA CYS A 178 -19.48 -3.24 0.17
C CYS A 178 -19.81 -2.21 -0.93
N LEU A 179 -20.72 -2.55 -1.85
CA LEU A 179 -21.16 -1.64 -2.90
C LEU A 179 -21.76 -0.35 -2.33
N THR A 180 -22.61 -0.47 -1.32
CA THR A 180 -23.20 0.67 -0.62
C THR A 180 -22.11 1.59 -0.04
N ILE A 181 -21.07 1.02 0.56
CA ILE A 181 -19.93 1.79 1.09
C ILE A 181 -19.12 2.44 -0.03
N VAL A 182 -18.85 1.74 -1.14
CA VAL A 182 -18.16 2.35 -2.28
C VAL A 182 -18.97 3.52 -2.82
N MET A 183 -20.26 3.32 -3.10
CA MET A 183 -21.15 4.35 -3.61
C MET A 183 -21.16 5.58 -2.71
N LEU A 184 -21.29 5.38 -1.40
CA LEU A 184 -21.51 6.46 -0.44
C LEU A 184 -20.22 7.10 0.10
N CYS A 185 -19.11 6.37 0.17
CA CYS A 185 -17.90 6.83 0.87
C CYS A 185 -16.67 6.98 -0.03
N ILE A 186 -16.65 6.35 -1.21
CA ILE A 186 -15.47 6.31 -2.08
C ILE A 186 -15.78 7.04 -3.39
N PRO A 187 -15.22 8.25 -3.60
CA PRO A 187 -15.54 9.03 -4.77
C PRO A 187 -14.90 8.46 -6.05
N PRO A 188 -15.48 8.73 -7.22
CA PRO A 188 -15.07 8.13 -8.51
C PRO A 188 -13.67 8.54 -8.99
N ASN A 189 -13.13 9.62 -8.43
CA ASN A 189 -11.79 10.16 -8.69
C ASN A 189 -10.69 9.51 -7.83
N THR A 190 -11.03 8.52 -6.99
CA THR A 190 -10.06 7.79 -6.17
C THR A 190 -9.09 7.01 -7.06
N GLN A 191 -7.80 7.21 -6.84
CA GLN A 191 -6.69 6.63 -7.61
C GLN A 191 -5.88 5.61 -6.81
N SER A 192 -5.85 5.75 -5.48
CA SER A 192 -5.11 4.89 -4.57
C SER A 192 -6.02 4.40 -3.43
N ILE A 193 -5.87 3.12 -3.07
CA ILE A 193 -6.54 2.56 -1.90
C ILE A 193 -5.51 1.87 -1.01
N ILE A 194 -5.53 2.22 0.28
CA ILE A 194 -4.72 1.58 1.31
C ILE A 194 -5.66 0.74 2.17
N LEU A 195 -5.44 -0.57 2.23
CA LEU A 195 -6.24 -1.47 3.06
C LEU A 195 -5.41 -2.04 4.21
N ASN A 196 -5.90 -1.82 5.42
CA ASN A 196 -5.44 -2.56 6.60
C ASN A 196 -6.24 -3.87 6.67
N CYS A 197 -5.65 -4.97 6.20
CA CYS A 197 -6.26 -6.29 6.23
C CYS A 197 -5.21 -7.37 6.50
N ALA A 198 -5.61 -8.46 7.15
CA ALA A 198 -4.73 -9.61 7.28
C ALA A 198 -4.38 -10.17 5.88
N LEU A 199 -3.10 -10.12 5.50
CA LEU A 199 -2.67 -10.59 4.18
C LEU A 199 -2.58 -12.12 4.08
N VAL A 200 -2.50 -12.80 5.22
CA VAL A 200 -2.26 -14.24 5.31
C VAL A 200 -3.20 -14.87 6.34
N GLY A 201 -3.72 -16.06 6.00
CA GLY A 201 -4.70 -16.79 6.79
C GLY A 201 -6.06 -16.84 6.10
N ARG A 202 -6.97 -17.68 6.61
CA ARG A 202 -8.37 -17.55 6.21
C ARG A 202 -8.77 -16.11 6.56
N PRO A 203 -9.24 -15.28 5.61
CA PRO A 203 -10.01 -14.12 6.02
C PRO A 203 -11.14 -14.71 6.85
N HIS A 204 -11.10 -14.53 8.17
CA HIS A 204 -12.24 -14.93 8.97
C HIS A 204 -13.46 -14.26 8.33
N GLN A 205 -14.60 -14.94 8.30
CA GLN A 205 -15.86 -14.43 7.69
C GLN A 205 -16.34 -13.07 8.24
N GLY A 206 -15.56 -12.42 9.11
CA GLY A 206 -15.71 -11.04 9.59
C GLY A 206 -14.93 -10.00 8.77
N THR A 207 -14.19 -9.13 9.47
CA THR A 207 -13.71 -7.83 8.97
C THR A 207 -12.71 -7.91 7.82
N ASP A 208 -11.75 -8.85 7.85
CA ASP A 208 -10.75 -8.99 6.78
C ASP A 208 -11.39 -9.45 5.46
N GLY A 209 -12.33 -10.39 5.52
CA GLY A 209 -13.10 -10.81 4.35
C GLY A 209 -13.94 -9.68 3.77
N PHE A 210 -14.48 -8.80 4.63
CA PHE A 210 -15.17 -7.59 4.20
C PHE A 210 -14.23 -6.60 3.50
N CYS A 211 -13.03 -6.34 4.05
CA CYS A 211 -12.02 -5.49 3.40
C CYS A 211 -11.68 -5.96 2.00
N MET A 212 -11.45 -7.27 1.81
CA MET A 212 -11.08 -7.82 0.51
C MET A 212 -12.25 -7.73 -0.49
N LYS A 213 -13.50 -7.96 -0.04
CA LYS A 213 -14.70 -7.74 -0.86
C LYS A 213 -14.87 -6.26 -1.21
N LEU A 214 -14.55 -5.35 -0.28
CA LEU A 214 -14.59 -3.92 -0.52
C LEU A 214 -13.56 -3.51 -1.56
N LEU A 215 -12.32 -4.00 -1.47
CA LEU A 215 -11.29 -3.78 -2.49
C LEU A 215 -11.76 -4.29 -3.86
N ALA A 216 -12.29 -5.51 -3.93
CA ALA A 216 -12.82 -6.08 -5.18
C ALA A 216 -13.92 -5.18 -5.78
N THR A 217 -14.84 -4.71 -4.94
CA THR A 217 -15.90 -3.78 -5.33
C THR A 217 -15.32 -2.45 -5.86
N CYS A 218 -14.27 -1.93 -5.20
CA CYS A 218 -13.59 -0.73 -5.67
C CYS A 218 -12.92 -0.93 -7.02
N MET A 219 -12.28 -2.09 -7.24
CA MET A 219 -11.65 -2.43 -8.51
C MET A 219 -12.67 -2.49 -9.66
N ASP A 220 -13.83 -3.12 -9.44
CA ASP A 220 -14.89 -3.16 -10.46
C ASP A 220 -15.50 -1.78 -10.75
N VAL A 221 -15.73 -0.98 -9.71
CA VAL A 221 -16.42 0.31 -9.82
C VAL A 221 -15.49 1.41 -10.36
N LEU A 222 -14.28 1.54 -9.81
CA LEU A 222 -13.31 2.57 -10.20
C LEU A 222 -12.55 2.18 -11.49
N ALA A 223 -12.39 0.87 -11.73
CA ALA A 223 -11.63 0.25 -12.82
C ALA A 223 -10.37 1.04 -13.21
N GLU A 224 -10.38 1.70 -14.37
CA GLU A 224 -9.23 2.42 -14.93
C GLU A 224 -8.65 3.53 -14.03
N LYS A 225 -9.44 4.07 -13.10
CA LYS A 225 -8.99 5.14 -12.21
C LYS A 225 -8.12 4.65 -11.06
N LEU A 226 -8.34 3.42 -10.60
CA LEU A 226 -7.57 2.84 -9.52
C LEU A 226 -6.23 2.32 -10.06
N GLN A 227 -5.15 3.03 -9.73
CA GLN A 227 -3.79 2.78 -10.24
C GLN A 227 -2.87 2.19 -9.18
N GLU A 228 -3.13 2.48 -7.91
CA GLU A 228 -2.29 2.06 -6.79
C GLU A 228 -3.12 1.33 -5.73
N VAL A 229 -2.60 0.19 -5.26
CA VAL A 229 -3.14 -0.53 -4.12
C VAL A 229 -2.04 -0.78 -3.10
N THR A 230 -2.31 -0.39 -1.86
CA THR A 230 -1.46 -0.72 -0.71
C THR A 230 -2.18 -1.70 0.18
N LEU A 231 -1.53 -2.82 0.47
CA LEU A 231 -2.03 -3.81 1.40
C LEU A 231 -1.14 -3.84 2.64
N VAL A 232 -1.72 -3.58 3.81
CA VAL A 232 -1.01 -3.53 5.08
C VAL A 232 -1.48 -4.65 5.98
N SER A 233 -0.60 -5.62 6.24
CA SER A 233 -0.90 -6.71 7.16
C SER A 233 -0.69 -6.32 8.62
N MET A 234 -1.71 -6.63 9.42
CA MET A 234 -1.72 -6.44 10.87
C MET A 234 -1.42 -7.73 11.65
N THR A 235 -1.43 -8.90 11.00
CA THR A 235 -1.38 -10.20 11.69
C THR A 235 0.04 -10.70 11.91
N TYR A 236 0.31 -11.11 13.15
CA TYR A 236 1.49 -11.87 13.54
C TYR A 236 1.32 -13.35 13.21
N TYR A 237 2.21 -13.91 12.39
CA TYR A 237 2.29 -15.35 12.19
C TYR A 237 3.27 -15.97 13.17
N ASN A 238 2.77 -16.40 14.34
CA ASN A 238 3.54 -17.21 15.29
C ASN A 238 3.23 -18.72 15.13
N ARG A 239 2.92 -19.15 13.90
CA ARG A 239 2.38 -20.48 13.59
C ARG A 239 3.36 -21.30 12.74
N SER A 240 3.43 -22.61 13.00
CA SER A 240 4.36 -23.52 12.31
C SER A 240 4.13 -23.54 10.79
N ARG A 241 5.18 -23.82 10.00
CA ARG A 241 5.12 -23.91 8.52
C ARG A 241 3.98 -24.79 7.99
N ARG A 242 3.60 -25.86 8.72
CA ARG A 242 2.44 -26.72 8.37
C ARG A 242 1.11 -25.97 8.47
N GLN A 243 0.94 -25.09 9.45
CA GLN A 243 -0.26 -24.27 9.56
C GLN A 243 -0.30 -23.17 8.50
N ILE A 244 0.86 -22.63 8.08
CA ILE A 244 0.95 -21.71 6.93
C ILE A 244 0.50 -22.42 5.65
N ALA A 245 1.00 -23.63 5.37
CA ALA A 245 0.60 -24.42 4.21
C ALA A 245 -0.90 -24.80 4.24
N ASN A 246 -1.43 -25.21 5.40
CA ASN A 246 -2.85 -25.54 5.55
C ASN A 246 -3.76 -24.31 5.36
N ASN A 247 -3.31 -23.13 5.82
CA ASN A 247 -4.02 -21.88 5.56
C ASN A 247 -3.96 -21.48 4.08
N ALA A 248 -2.83 -21.74 3.41
CA ALA A 248 -2.67 -21.51 1.97
C ALA A 248 -3.66 -22.34 1.16
N SER A 249 -3.77 -23.65 1.45
CA SER A 249 -4.74 -24.53 0.79
C SER A 249 -6.19 -24.13 1.09
N ALA A 250 -6.48 -23.58 2.27
CA ALA A 250 -7.82 -23.13 2.62
C ALA A 250 -8.22 -21.79 1.96
N MET A 251 -7.27 -20.92 1.61
CA MET A 251 -7.55 -19.69 0.84
C MET A 251 -7.93 -19.96 -0.62
N GLN A 252 -7.71 -21.18 -1.14
CA GLN A 252 -8.18 -21.57 -2.48
C GLN A 252 -9.71 -21.51 -2.62
N ALA A 253 -10.45 -21.60 -1.52
CA ALA A 253 -11.92 -21.67 -1.54
C ALA A 253 -12.62 -20.30 -1.48
N ASP A 254 -11.96 -19.23 -1.03
CA ASP A 254 -12.57 -17.89 -0.91
C ASP A 254 -12.11 -16.95 -2.04
N GLU A 255 -12.99 -16.79 -3.03
CA GLU A 255 -12.85 -15.90 -4.19
C GLU A 255 -13.22 -14.44 -3.84
N HIS A 256 -12.48 -13.80 -2.92
CA HIS A 256 -12.72 -12.36 -2.69
C HIS A 256 -12.12 -11.51 -3.82
N LEU A 257 -11.01 -11.94 -4.42
CA LEU A 257 -10.39 -11.31 -5.60
C LEU A 257 -10.20 -12.38 -6.70
N PRO A 258 -11.09 -12.45 -7.70
CA PRO A 258 -10.93 -13.38 -8.81
C PRO A 258 -9.84 -12.91 -9.77
N ALA A 259 -9.12 -13.85 -10.38
CA ALA A 259 -8.02 -13.54 -11.31
C ALA A 259 -8.49 -12.71 -12.52
N SER A 260 -9.75 -12.88 -12.95
CA SER A 260 -10.39 -12.11 -14.01
C SER A 260 -10.62 -10.63 -13.65
N LEU A 261 -10.76 -10.32 -12.37
CA LEU A 261 -10.84 -8.92 -11.90
C LEU A 261 -9.46 -8.28 -11.94
N LEU A 262 -8.44 -9.00 -11.46
CA LEU A 262 -7.06 -8.53 -11.44
C LEU A 262 -6.52 -8.30 -12.86
N SER A 263 -6.82 -9.19 -13.80
CA SER A 263 -6.37 -9.05 -15.19
C SER A 263 -7.02 -7.90 -15.97
N ARG A 264 -8.22 -7.47 -15.56
CA ARG A 264 -8.91 -6.29 -16.14
C ARG A 264 -8.58 -4.99 -15.40
N SER A 265 -7.86 -5.06 -14.27
CA SER A 265 -7.54 -3.89 -13.47
C SER A 265 -6.44 -3.04 -14.14
N ASN A 266 -6.46 -1.73 -13.88
CA ASN A 266 -5.40 -0.81 -14.31
C ASN A 266 -4.41 -0.52 -13.17
N ILE A 267 -4.28 -1.45 -12.23
CA ILE A 267 -3.37 -1.28 -11.09
C ILE A 267 -1.96 -1.45 -11.62
N GLN A 268 -1.18 -0.38 -11.54
CA GLN A 268 0.22 -0.34 -11.98
C GLN A 268 1.17 -0.49 -10.82
N ARG A 269 0.77 -0.06 -9.62
CA ARG A 269 1.60 -0.10 -8.42
C ARG A 269 0.95 -0.90 -7.30
N LEU A 270 1.70 -1.86 -6.77
CA LEU A 270 1.32 -2.68 -5.63
C LEU A 270 2.31 -2.43 -4.48
N ILE A 271 1.80 -1.97 -3.35
CA ILE A 271 2.59 -1.79 -2.12
C ILE A 271 2.18 -2.88 -1.13
N LEU A 272 3.14 -3.69 -0.70
CA LEU A 272 2.97 -4.73 0.31
C LEU A 272 3.72 -4.31 1.57
N ALA A 273 2.98 -4.07 2.65
CA ALA A 273 3.54 -3.57 3.89
C ALA A 273 3.07 -4.37 5.12
N PHE A 274 3.87 -4.32 6.18
CA PHE A 274 3.44 -4.69 7.53
C PHE A 274 3.39 -3.44 8.39
N ARG A 275 2.61 -3.48 9.47
CA ARG A 275 2.50 -2.31 10.36
C ARG A 275 3.84 -1.97 11.01
N GLU A 276 4.21 -0.69 11.01
CA GLU A 276 5.45 -0.15 11.59
C GLU A 276 5.72 -0.59 13.04
N ASN A 277 4.69 -0.62 13.90
CA ASN A 277 4.86 -1.05 15.29
C ASN A 277 5.19 -2.55 15.45
N ASN A 278 5.08 -3.33 14.38
CA ASN A 278 5.34 -4.77 14.35
C ASN A 278 6.70 -5.08 13.69
N GLN A 279 7.55 -4.07 13.49
CA GLN A 279 8.86 -4.18 12.87
C GLN A 279 9.67 -5.36 13.48
N PHE A 280 9.89 -6.37 12.63
CA PHE A 280 10.88 -7.45 12.79
C PHE A 280 10.69 -8.49 13.91
N SER A 281 9.65 -8.37 14.74
CA SER A 281 9.38 -9.27 15.87
C SER A 281 8.79 -10.63 15.50
N ALA A 282 8.24 -10.78 14.28
CA ALA A 282 7.77 -12.05 13.74
C ALA A 282 8.31 -12.29 12.32
N SER A 283 8.48 -13.56 11.94
CA SER A 283 8.74 -13.91 10.54
C SER A 283 7.58 -13.41 9.68
N SER A 284 7.85 -12.62 8.63
CA SER A 284 6.80 -12.30 7.67
C SER A 284 6.24 -13.62 7.14
N PRO A 285 4.91 -13.71 6.97
CA PRO A 285 4.33 -14.86 6.32
C PRO A 285 4.92 -14.99 4.92
N ALA A 286 5.01 -16.23 4.45
CA ALA A 286 5.68 -16.54 3.20
C ALA A 286 5.22 -15.60 2.07
N LEU A 287 6.10 -14.77 1.52
CA LEU A 287 5.71 -13.83 0.44
C LEU A 287 5.27 -14.59 -0.83
N SER A 288 5.72 -15.84 -0.96
CA SER A 288 5.28 -16.78 -1.99
C SER A 288 3.89 -17.38 -1.76
N HIS A 289 3.13 -16.89 -0.76
CA HIS A 289 1.77 -17.36 -0.48
C HIS A 289 0.81 -17.08 -1.64
N GLN A 290 -0.18 -17.94 -1.83
CA GLN A 290 -1.14 -17.89 -2.95
C GLN A 290 -1.90 -16.55 -3.06
N ALA A 291 -2.06 -15.83 -1.95
CA ALA A 291 -2.73 -14.53 -1.94
C ALA A 291 -2.00 -13.51 -2.82
N TYR A 292 -0.66 -13.49 -2.76
CA TYR A 292 0.18 -12.63 -3.60
C TYR A 292 0.29 -13.16 -5.03
N LYS A 293 0.31 -14.48 -5.21
CA LYS A 293 0.30 -15.09 -6.55
C LYS A 293 -0.89 -14.69 -7.41
N ARG A 294 -2.03 -14.33 -6.83
CA ARG A 294 -3.18 -13.86 -7.63
C ARG A 294 -2.87 -12.53 -8.34
N TRP A 295 -2.04 -11.68 -7.75
CA TRP A 295 -1.67 -10.39 -8.32
C TRP A 295 -0.77 -10.50 -9.56
N GLN A 296 -0.25 -11.69 -9.86
CA GLN A 296 0.52 -11.97 -11.08
C GLN A 296 -0.26 -11.71 -12.37
N THR A 297 -1.59 -11.86 -12.32
CA THR A 297 -2.43 -11.59 -13.49
C THR A 297 -2.71 -10.10 -13.68
N ALA A 298 -2.43 -9.27 -12.68
CA ALA A 298 -2.55 -7.82 -12.80
C ALA A 298 -1.31 -7.24 -13.51
N PRO A 299 -1.48 -6.14 -14.29
CA PRO A 299 -0.40 -5.49 -15.01
C PRO A 299 0.50 -4.62 -14.10
N ILE A 300 1.01 -5.22 -13.02
CA ILE A 300 1.86 -4.52 -12.04
C ILE A 300 3.21 -4.18 -12.67
N ARG A 301 3.54 -2.89 -12.69
CA ARG A 301 4.83 -2.34 -13.14
C ARG A 301 5.72 -1.92 -11.99
N GLU A 302 5.13 -1.58 -10.85
CA GLU A 302 5.87 -1.16 -9.66
C GLU A 302 5.48 -2.01 -8.44
N LEU A 303 6.46 -2.66 -7.84
CA LEU A 303 6.31 -3.42 -6.61
C LEU A 303 7.09 -2.73 -5.48
N ASP A 304 6.43 -2.49 -4.35
CA ASP A 304 7.01 -1.78 -3.20
C ASP A 304 6.81 -2.63 -1.94
N LEU A 305 7.92 -3.06 -1.33
CA LEU A 305 7.95 -3.93 -0.16
C LEU A 305 8.39 -3.12 1.06
N ARG A 306 7.55 -3.04 2.09
CA ARG A 306 7.82 -2.22 3.29
C ARG A 306 7.67 -2.96 4.62
N TYR A 307 8.50 -2.58 5.59
CA TYR A 307 8.39 -2.97 7.00
C TYR A 307 8.35 -4.49 7.24
N MET A 308 8.99 -5.28 6.38
CA MET A 308 8.88 -6.74 6.40
C MET A 308 10.18 -7.45 6.78
N ARG A 309 10.03 -8.63 7.39
CA ARG A 309 11.12 -9.57 7.65
C ARG A 309 10.95 -10.79 6.74
N ALA A 310 11.65 -10.83 5.60
CA ALA A 310 11.40 -11.81 4.54
C ALA A 310 12.60 -12.72 4.24
N ASP A 311 12.34 -13.91 3.70
CA ASP A 311 13.38 -14.76 3.12
C ASP A 311 13.79 -14.21 1.75
N MET A 312 15.09 -14.12 1.48
CA MET A 312 15.60 -13.63 0.19
C MET A 312 15.00 -14.39 -1.00
N ASN A 313 14.89 -15.72 -0.92
CA ASN A 313 14.35 -16.53 -2.01
C ASN A 313 12.85 -16.30 -2.22
N GLU A 314 12.12 -15.93 -1.17
CA GLU A 314 10.71 -15.59 -1.31
C GLU A 314 10.51 -14.24 -1.99
N VAL A 315 11.39 -13.26 -1.71
CA VAL A 315 11.39 -11.98 -2.42
C VAL A 315 11.69 -12.20 -3.90
N LEU A 316 12.74 -12.96 -4.21
CA LEU A 316 13.14 -13.27 -5.60
C LEU A 316 12.07 -14.05 -6.36
N LYS A 317 11.40 -15.00 -5.69
CA LYS A 317 10.29 -15.74 -6.29
C LYS A 317 9.08 -14.85 -6.52
N LEU A 318 8.79 -13.93 -5.59
CA LEU A 318 7.70 -12.97 -5.75
C LEU A 318 7.96 -12.04 -6.93
N THR A 319 9.21 -11.66 -7.21
CA THR A 319 9.54 -10.77 -8.33
C THR A 319 9.50 -11.47 -9.68
N GLU A 320 9.93 -12.73 -9.77
CA GLU A 320 9.76 -13.58 -10.98
C GLU A 320 8.30 -13.68 -11.42
N ASP A 321 7.41 -13.69 -10.44
CA ASP A 321 5.98 -13.82 -10.62
C ASP A 321 5.35 -12.54 -11.27
N PHE A 322 6.08 -11.42 -11.42
CA PHE A 322 5.62 -10.19 -12.10
C PHE A 322 6.40 -9.90 -13.40
N PRO A 323 5.94 -10.41 -14.56
CA PRO A 323 6.70 -10.29 -15.81
C PRO A 323 6.77 -8.85 -16.38
N ALA A 324 5.85 -7.97 -15.99
CA ALA A 324 5.81 -6.58 -16.43
C ALA A 324 6.50 -5.61 -15.45
N LEU A 325 7.24 -6.14 -14.47
CA LEU A 325 7.85 -5.33 -13.42
C LEU A 325 8.97 -4.43 -13.98
N GLU A 326 8.75 -3.12 -13.90
CA GLU A 326 9.71 -2.10 -14.31
C GLU A 326 10.47 -1.53 -13.09
N THR A 327 9.84 -1.50 -11.92
CA THR A 327 10.43 -0.94 -10.70
C THR A 327 10.17 -1.82 -9.48
N ILE A 328 11.21 -2.09 -8.70
CA ILE A 328 11.10 -2.68 -7.37
C ILE A 328 11.65 -1.73 -6.31
N ARG A 329 10.91 -1.57 -5.22
CA ARG A 329 11.31 -0.77 -4.06
C ARG A 329 11.29 -1.65 -2.82
N ILE A 330 12.37 -1.65 -2.05
CA ILE A 330 12.45 -2.41 -0.80
C ILE A 330 12.91 -1.45 0.30
N ARG A 331 12.04 -1.24 1.29
CA ARG A 331 12.24 -0.21 2.32
C ARG A 331 11.94 -0.73 3.71
N ASP A 332 12.78 -0.37 4.68
CA ASP A 332 12.55 -0.72 6.10
C ASP A 332 12.38 -2.24 6.29
N CYS A 333 13.21 -3.01 5.60
CA CYS A 333 13.09 -4.47 5.54
C CYS A 333 14.28 -5.16 6.22
N VAL A 334 14.04 -6.38 6.69
CA VAL A 334 15.08 -7.33 7.13
C VAL A 334 15.02 -8.56 6.24
N LEU A 335 16.14 -8.96 5.65
CA LEU A 335 16.23 -10.23 4.95
C LEU A 335 16.86 -11.31 5.83
N PHE A 336 16.56 -12.56 5.55
CA PHE A 336 17.25 -13.72 6.14
C PHE A 336 17.31 -14.88 5.14
N LEU A 337 18.10 -15.90 5.46
CA LEU A 337 18.14 -17.16 4.74
C LEU A 337 17.58 -18.29 5.61
N THR A 338 16.51 -18.97 5.17
CA THR A 338 15.95 -20.09 5.94
C THR A 338 16.71 -21.40 5.83
N ARG A 339 17.57 -21.58 4.82
CA ARG A 339 18.34 -22.83 4.69
C ARG A 339 19.48 -22.85 5.71
N HIS A 340 19.65 -23.99 6.38
CA HIS A 340 20.81 -24.25 7.24
C HIS A 340 22.04 -24.46 6.35
N SER A 341 22.65 -23.36 5.92
CA SER A 341 23.99 -23.38 5.35
C SER A 341 25.00 -23.32 6.50
N PRO A 342 26.08 -24.12 6.49
CA PRO A 342 27.15 -23.99 7.47
C PRO A 342 27.74 -22.57 7.50
N ASN A 343 27.66 -21.84 6.38
CA ASN A 343 28.17 -20.46 6.23
C ASN A 343 27.05 -19.41 6.27
N ARG A 344 25.91 -19.72 6.90
CA ARG A 344 24.76 -18.82 6.92
C ARG A 344 25.09 -17.41 7.42
N GLN A 345 25.88 -17.31 8.50
CA GLN A 345 26.28 -16.03 9.06
C GLN A 345 27.13 -15.20 8.09
N GLU A 346 27.99 -15.84 7.31
CA GLU A 346 28.82 -15.16 6.31
C GLU A 346 27.97 -14.64 5.15
N LEU A 347 27.07 -15.49 4.62
CA LEU A 347 26.14 -15.12 3.56
C LEU A 347 25.21 -13.97 3.98
N GLU A 348 24.72 -14.00 5.22
CA GLU A 348 23.84 -12.97 5.75
C GLU A 348 24.53 -11.61 5.93
N ARG A 349 25.87 -11.54 5.95
CA ARG A 349 26.60 -10.26 5.97
C ARG A 349 26.46 -9.46 4.68
N HIS A 350 26.27 -10.13 3.55
CA HIS A 350 26.18 -9.52 2.22
C HIS A 350 24.87 -9.89 1.50
N ILE A 351 23.85 -10.33 2.26
CA ILE A 351 22.55 -10.75 1.72
C ILE A 351 21.85 -9.68 0.88
N TRP A 352 22.02 -8.41 1.23
CA TRP A 352 21.45 -7.29 0.48
C TRP A 352 22.13 -7.10 -0.87
N LEU A 353 23.46 -7.30 -0.94
CA LEU A 353 24.18 -7.32 -2.20
C LEU A 353 23.76 -8.52 -3.06
N GLN A 354 23.65 -9.71 -2.47
CA GLN A 354 23.19 -10.91 -3.20
C GLN A 354 21.78 -10.71 -3.77
N LEU A 355 20.84 -10.23 -2.96
CA LEU A 355 19.49 -9.89 -3.43
C LEU A 355 19.57 -8.91 -4.60
N ALA A 356 20.36 -7.84 -4.48
CA ALA A 356 20.48 -6.81 -5.50
C ALA A 356 21.01 -7.38 -6.83
N ILE A 357 22.02 -8.26 -6.77
CA ILE A 357 22.57 -8.97 -7.93
C ILE A 357 21.50 -9.83 -8.60
N GLU A 358 20.78 -10.65 -7.82
CA GLU A 358 19.73 -11.53 -8.34
C GLU A 358 18.54 -10.74 -8.91
N LEU A 359 18.12 -9.66 -8.26
CA LEU A 359 17.11 -8.76 -8.80
C LEU A 359 17.57 -8.14 -10.11
N ARG A 360 18.83 -7.69 -10.22
CA ARG A 360 19.37 -7.15 -11.48
C ARG A 360 19.37 -8.20 -12.59
N ARG A 361 19.61 -9.48 -12.28
CA ARG A 361 19.48 -10.59 -13.24
C ARG A 361 18.03 -10.77 -13.72
N GLN A 362 17.06 -10.68 -12.81
CA GLN A 362 15.63 -10.84 -13.14
C GLN A 362 15.02 -9.63 -13.87
N ILE A 363 15.43 -8.40 -13.51
CA ILE A 363 14.99 -7.14 -14.12
C ILE A 363 16.18 -6.30 -14.60
N PRO A 364 16.87 -6.69 -15.69
CA PRO A 364 18.12 -6.06 -16.14
C PRO A 364 18.01 -4.55 -16.33
N ASN A 365 16.90 -4.10 -16.91
CA ASN A 365 16.60 -2.70 -17.19
C ASN A 365 15.67 -2.05 -16.17
N GLY A 366 15.26 -2.78 -15.13
CA GLY A 366 14.36 -2.28 -14.10
C GLY A 366 15.06 -1.31 -13.15
N ARG A 367 14.28 -0.46 -12.49
CA ARG A 367 14.75 0.41 -11.41
C ARG A 367 14.67 -0.36 -10.09
N ILE A 368 15.79 -0.45 -9.39
CA ILE A 368 15.89 -1.06 -8.06
C ILE A 368 16.15 0.06 -7.06
N GLU A 369 15.22 0.27 -6.13
CA GLU A 369 15.37 1.25 -5.05
C GLU A 369 15.43 0.53 -3.71
N LEU A 370 16.50 0.76 -2.96
CA LEU A 370 16.72 0.22 -1.63
C LEU A 370 16.88 1.37 -0.65
N SER A 371 16.23 1.31 0.51
CA SER A 371 16.38 2.33 1.57
C SER A 371 16.07 1.77 2.95
N ASN A 372 16.72 2.29 4.00
CA ASN A 372 16.52 1.88 5.40
C ASN A 372 16.58 0.35 5.59
N LEU A 373 17.54 -0.31 4.95
CA LEU A 373 17.67 -1.76 5.00
C LEU A 373 18.27 -2.15 6.34
N CYS A 374 17.77 -3.21 6.97
CA CYS A 374 18.28 -3.67 8.26
C CYS A 374 19.06 -4.97 8.14
N ARG A 375 20.05 -5.16 9.03
CA ARG A 375 20.83 -6.40 9.13
C ARG A 375 19.98 -7.53 9.75
N PRO A 376 20.18 -8.81 9.37
CA PRO A 376 19.35 -9.93 9.81
C PRO A 376 19.33 -10.20 11.32
N TRP A 377 20.41 -9.83 12.02
CA TRP A 377 20.69 -10.27 13.40
C TRP A 377 20.74 -9.16 14.43
N SER A 378 21.31 -8.01 14.06
CA SER A 378 21.38 -6.87 14.97
C SER A 378 20.18 -5.94 14.82
N HIS A 379 19.41 -6.08 13.74
CA HIS A 379 18.36 -5.14 13.33
C HIS A 379 18.86 -3.70 13.15
N ASP A 380 20.17 -3.48 13.20
CA ASP A 380 20.78 -2.19 12.85
C ASP A 380 20.57 -1.92 11.37
N GLN A 381 20.38 -0.65 11.06
CA GLN A 381 20.28 -0.19 9.69
C GLN A 381 21.65 -0.30 9.00
N LEU A 382 21.64 -0.71 7.73
CA LEU A 382 22.77 -0.52 6.84
C LEU A 382 22.97 0.99 6.67
N THR A 383 24.22 1.39 6.70
CA THR A 383 24.65 2.77 6.45
C THR A 383 24.14 3.27 5.10
N GLU A 384 23.86 4.56 4.98
CA GLU A 384 23.35 5.12 3.72
C GLU A 384 24.40 4.94 2.61
N SER A 385 25.69 5.08 2.95
CA SER A 385 26.82 4.83 2.06
C SER A 385 26.82 3.40 1.51
N ALA A 386 26.55 2.39 2.35
CA ALA A 386 26.48 0.99 1.91
C ALA A 386 25.32 0.77 0.94
N VAL A 387 24.13 1.31 1.26
CA VAL A 387 22.94 1.20 0.41
C VAL A 387 23.18 1.90 -0.94
N ARG A 388 23.78 3.09 -0.92
CA ARG A 388 24.12 3.85 -2.13
C ARG A 388 25.11 3.10 -3.00
N TRP A 389 26.18 2.54 -2.41
CA TRP A 389 27.16 1.73 -3.13
C TRP A 389 26.52 0.51 -3.80
N ILE A 390 25.65 -0.22 -3.10
CA ILE A 390 24.93 -1.37 -3.69
C ILE A 390 24.16 -0.92 -4.94
N VAL A 391 23.36 0.15 -4.84
CA VAL A 391 22.44 0.56 -5.91
C VAL A 391 23.16 1.23 -7.08
N GLN A 392 24.16 2.08 -6.81
CA GLN A 392 24.81 2.93 -7.82
C GLN A 392 26.03 2.26 -8.44
N GLU A 393 26.87 1.61 -7.63
CA GLU A 393 28.18 1.11 -8.04
C GLU A 393 28.15 -0.39 -8.34
N ALA A 394 27.54 -1.19 -7.46
CA ALA A 394 27.57 -2.63 -7.59
C ALA A 394 26.66 -3.14 -8.72
N ILE A 395 25.42 -2.61 -8.80
CA ILE A 395 24.40 -3.10 -9.74
C ILE A 395 23.71 -1.98 -10.55
N PRO A 396 24.47 -1.16 -11.31
CA PRO A 396 23.88 -0.10 -12.13
C PRO A 396 22.91 -0.65 -13.18
N LYS A 397 22.04 0.22 -13.70
CA LYS A 397 21.04 -0.16 -14.71
C LYS A 397 21.71 -0.81 -15.92
N GLY A 398 21.25 -2.00 -16.32
CA GLY A 398 21.80 -2.75 -17.45
C GLY A 398 23.14 -3.46 -17.15
N ALA A 399 23.61 -3.49 -15.91
CA ALA A 399 24.83 -4.20 -15.55
C ALA A 399 24.71 -5.70 -15.83
N ILE A 400 25.68 -6.25 -16.56
CA ILE A 400 25.88 -7.70 -16.69
C ILE A 400 26.77 -8.14 -15.52
N ILE A 401 26.29 -9.13 -14.77
CA ILE A 401 26.95 -9.66 -13.56
C ILE A 401 27.26 -11.13 -13.78
N ASP A 402 28.46 -11.40 -14.31
CA ASP A 402 29.05 -12.73 -14.39
C ASP A 402 29.61 -13.17 -13.03
N ALA A 403 30.05 -14.43 -12.94
CA ALA A 403 30.57 -15.01 -11.70
C ALA A 403 31.81 -14.27 -11.18
N ASP A 404 32.70 -13.83 -12.08
CA ASP A 404 33.93 -13.12 -11.71
C ASP A 404 33.65 -11.72 -11.16
N ARG A 405 32.66 -11.02 -11.71
CA ARG A 405 32.18 -9.75 -11.16
C ARG A 405 31.47 -9.94 -9.83
N GLU A 406 30.63 -10.96 -9.70
CA GLU A 406 29.94 -11.27 -8.44
C GLU A 406 30.94 -11.54 -7.29
N GLN A 407 31.98 -12.33 -7.55
CA GLN A 407 33.03 -12.59 -6.57
C GLN A 407 33.74 -11.29 -6.14
N ARG A 408 34.15 -10.45 -7.11
CA ARG A 408 34.79 -9.16 -6.82
C ARG A 408 33.91 -8.21 -6.02
N LEU A 409 32.63 -8.09 -6.38
CA LEU A 409 31.68 -7.26 -5.64
C LEU A 409 31.51 -7.72 -4.19
N THR A 410 31.52 -9.04 -3.97
CA THR A 410 31.42 -9.62 -2.63
C THR A 410 32.66 -9.28 -1.80
N ASP A 411 33.86 -9.46 -2.38
CA ASP A 411 35.13 -9.13 -1.72
C ASP A 411 35.22 -7.63 -1.40
N ASP A 412 34.84 -6.77 -2.34
CA ASP A 412 34.83 -5.32 -2.18
C ASP A 412 33.83 -4.87 -1.10
N PHE A 413 32.60 -5.39 -1.11
CA PHE A 413 31.59 -5.06 -0.11
C PHE A 413 32.03 -5.42 1.31
N LEU A 414 32.67 -6.58 1.49
CA LEU A 414 33.23 -6.98 2.78
C LEU A 414 34.38 -6.05 3.20
N SER A 415 35.23 -5.65 2.26
CA SER A 415 36.34 -4.72 2.52
C SER A 415 35.88 -3.29 2.83
N PHE A 416 34.75 -2.82 2.30
CA PHE A 416 34.25 -1.47 2.56
C PHE A 416 33.34 -1.40 3.79
N SER A 417 32.81 -2.54 4.26
CA SER A 417 31.85 -2.59 5.37
C SER A 417 32.32 -1.88 6.65
N PHE A 418 33.60 -1.98 6.99
CA PHE A 418 34.17 -1.31 8.17
C PHE A 418 34.39 0.19 7.94
N LEU A 419 34.67 0.60 6.69
CA LEU A 419 34.86 2.01 6.33
C LEU A 419 33.55 2.77 6.42
N TRP A 420 32.46 2.22 5.88
CA TRP A 420 31.15 2.87 5.98
C TRP A 420 30.67 3.01 7.43
N THR A 421 30.98 2.03 8.28
CA THR A 421 30.66 2.09 9.71
C THR A 421 31.46 3.21 10.40
N ALA A 422 32.73 3.38 10.03
CA ALA A 422 33.59 4.43 10.59
C ALA A 422 33.29 5.85 10.06
N GLU A 423 32.72 5.97 8.86
CA GLU A 423 32.26 7.25 8.28
C GLU A 423 31.01 7.80 8.97
N GLU A 424 30.13 6.95 9.49
CA GLU A 424 28.90 7.37 10.17
C GLU A 424 29.08 7.57 11.69
N GLU A 425 30.03 6.89 12.32
CA GLU A 425 30.46 7.16 13.70
C GLU A 425 31.39 8.41 13.73
N GLU A 426 31.51 9.10 14.89
CA GLU A 426 32.15 10.42 15.13
C GLU A 426 33.47 10.77 14.40
N ARG A 427 34.18 9.81 13.79
CA ARG A 427 35.31 10.05 12.87
C ARG A 427 34.90 10.67 11.53
N GLY A 428 33.68 10.48 11.04
CA GLY A 428 33.18 11.15 9.82
C GLY A 428 33.08 12.67 9.96
N ALA A 429 32.70 13.15 11.15
CA ALA A 429 32.66 14.58 11.46
C ALA A 429 34.08 15.20 11.54
N GLN A 430 35.08 14.42 11.96
CA GLN A 430 36.49 14.83 11.95
C GLN A 430 37.12 14.75 10.53
N ALA A 431 36.66 13.83 9.69
CA ALA A 431 37.09 13.69 8.30
C ALA A 431 36.53 14.79 7.37
N LEU A 432 35.32 15.29 7.65
CA LEU A 432 34.73 16.46 6.97
C LEU A 432 35.56 17.74 7.11
N GLY A 433 36.43 17.84 8.13
CA GLY A 433 37.39 18.93 8.30
C GLY A 433 38.68 18.80 7.47
N ALA A 434 38.91 17.65 6.82
CA ALA A 434 40.16 17.34 6.09
C ALA A 434 39.93 17.16 4.57
N ASN A 435 38.91 17.85 4.02
CA ASN A 435 38.14 17.35 2.88
C ASN A 435 38.49 17.96 1.51
N GLU A 436 39.72 17.77 1.03
CA GLU A 436 40.05 17.86 -0.41
C GLU A 436 40.92 16.68 -0.88
N LEU A 437 41.82 16.18 -0.04
CA LEU A 437 42.69 15.04 -0.40
C LEU A 437 41.98 13.67 -0.34
N TRP A 438 40.96 13.51 0.51
CA TRP A 438 40.35 12.20 0.75
C TRP A 438 39.27 11.84 -0.26
N ALA A 439 38.51 12.82 -0.74
CA ALA A 439 37.62 12.64 -1.89
C ALA A 439 38.40 12.17 -3.14
N SER A 440 39.60 12.73 -3.35
CA SER A 440 40.52 12.31 -4.41
C SER A 440 41.04 10.89 -4.25
N LEU A 441 41.19 10.36 -3.03
CA LEU A 441 41.72 9.00 -2.80
C LEU A 441 40.64 7.92 -2.92
N SER A 442 39.41 8.22 -2.48
CA SER A 442 38.26 7.38 -2.76
C SER A 442 37.99 7.32 -4.27
N ASP A 443 37.98 8.48 -4.95
CA ASP A 443 37.80 8.53 -6.41
C ASP A 443 38.99 7.92 -7.17
N GLU A 444 40.24 8.07 -6.72
CA GLU A 444 41.40 7.40 -7.35
C GLU A 444 41.40 5.88 -7.14
N ALA A 445 41.00 5.38 -5.98
CA ALA A 445 40.85 3.94 -5.74
C ALA A 445 39.69 3.37 -6.57
N MET A 446 38.60 4.13 -6.68
CA MET A 446 37.42 3.84 -7.50
C MET A 446 37.65 4.01 -9.01
N THR A 447 38.66 4.77 -9.47
CA THR A 447 38.95 4.90 -10.90
C THR A 447 40.13 4.06 -11.37
N ARG A 448 41.09 3.74 -10.51
CA ARG A 448 42.24 2.89 -10.87
C ARG A 448 41.91 1.39 -10.93
N ARG A 449 40.85 0.93 -10.28
CA ARG A 449 40.39 -0.47 -10.34
C ARG A 449 39.39 -0.78 -11.47
N TRP A 450 38.88 0.24 -12.14
CA TRP A 450 37.83 0.13 -13.16
C TRP A 450 38.31 0.49 -14.58
N ARG A 451 39.64 0.64 -14.76
CA ARG A 451 40.29 0.62 -16.08
C ARG A 451 40.75 -0.79 -16.44
#